data_AF-A0A530H8V7-F1
#
_entry.id   AF-A0A530H8V7-F1
#
_cell.length_a   1.000
_cell.length_b   1.000
_cell.length_c   1.000
_cell.angle_alpha   90.00
_cell.angle_beta   90.00
_cell.angle_gamma   90.00
#
_symmetry.space_group_name_H-M   'P 1'
#
loop_
_entity.id
_entity.type
_entity.pdbx_description
1 polymer ?
#
loop_
_entity_poly.entity_id
_entity_poly.type
_entity_poly.pdbx_seq_one_letter_code
_entity_poly.pdbx_strand_id
1 'polypeptide(L)'
;MMVLDDIFEMGGGYVLNFSDRTFAQFFAEEVNVDIDDPIYARNGGSKGKRLRCFFQTVDKPTVVRTLRALWEYREALRQRTGQPDKIQNAHGRLLEVINRIQGRSDDAAATIRTAFD
;
A
#
# COMPACT_ATOMS: atom_id res chain seq x y z
N MET A 1 -6.14 9.51 -0.03
CA MET A 1 -5.68 8.12 0.19
C MET A 1 -5.62 7.81 1.70
N MET A 2 -6.62 8.23 2.49
CA MET A 2 -6.54 8.19 3.95
C MET A 2 -6.35 6.78 4.50
N VAL A 3 -7.01 5.77 3.90
CA VAL A 3 -6.88 4.37 4.32
C VAL A 3 -5.44 3.87 4.30
N LEU A 4 -4.65 4.16 3.26
CA LEU A 4 -3.26 3.71 3.20
C LEU A 4 -2.36 4.52 4.12
N ASP A 5 -2.63 5.81 4.24
CA ASP A 5 -1.90 6.68 5.15
C ASP A 5 -2.07 6.21 6.61
N ASP A 6 -3.27 5.78 6.99
CA ASP A 6 -3.54 5.19 8.30
C ASP A 6 -2.86 3.82 8.45
N ILE A 7 -3.07 2.90 7.50
CA ILE A 7 -2.59 1.51 7.59
C ILE A 7 -1.06 1.44 7.64
N PHE A 8 -0.38 2.29 6.87
CA PHE A 8 1.08 2.32 6.78
C PHE A 8 1.72 3.49 7.52
N GLU A 9 0.99 4.14 8.43
CA GLU A 9 1.49 5.20 9.33
C GLU A 9 2.23 6.32 8.57
N MET A 10 1.66 6.77 7.44
CA MET A 10 2.30 7.73 6.54
C MET A 10 2.13 9.20 6.94
N GLY A 11 1.62 9.45 8.15
CA GLY A 11 1.53 10.77 8.75
C GLY A 11 2.91 11.40 8.90
N GLY A 12 3.04 12.71 8.61
CA GLY A 12 4.33 13.42 8.72
C GLY A 12 5.41 12.99 7.71
N GLY A 13 5.10 12.12 6.74
CA GLY A 13 6.05 11.67 5.72
C GLY A 13 6.81 10.38 6.08
N TYR A 14 6.44 9.71 7.17
CA TYR A 14 6.94 8.38 7.52
C TYR A 14 6.27 7.29 6.66
N VAL A 15 6.72 6.04 6.84
CA VAL A 15 6.07 4.81 6.37
C VAL A 15 6.46 3.73 7.38
N LEU A 16 5.50 3.23 8.16
CA LEU A 16 5.72 2.29 9.27
C LEU A 16 6.93 2.73 10.13
N ASN A 17 7.73 1.79 10.63
CA ASN A 17 8.95 2.06 11.38
C ASN A 17 10.22 2.10 10.49
N PHE A 18 10.08 2.29 9.17
CA PHE A 18 11.25 2.31 8.29
C PHE A 18 12.11 3.57 8.53
N SER A 19 13.42 3.38 8.60
CA SER A 19 14.41 4.43 8.30
C SER A 19 14.53 4.61 6.78
N ASP A 20 15.15 5.68 6.31
CA ASP A 20 15.34 5.88 4.86
C ASP A 20 16.14 4.73 4.23
N ARG A 21 17.19 4.25 4.91
CA ARG A 21 17.98 3.10 4.47
C ARG A 21 17.14 1.82 4.37
N THR A 22 16.36 1.50 5.41
CA THR A 22 15.57 0.26 5.43
C THR A 22 14.37 0.31 4.49
N PHE A 23 13.84 1.51 4.23
CA PHE A 23 12.82 1.73 3.22
C PHE A 23 13.37 1.47 1.81
N ALA A 24 14.55 2.03 1.49
CA ALA A 24 15.21 1.78 0.22
C ALA A 24 15.52 0.28 0.02
N GLN A 25 16.08 -0.36 1.04
CA GLN A 25 16.36 -1.79 1.04
C GLN A 25 15.11 -2.65 0.82
N PHE A 26 14.02 -2.35 1.54
CA PHE A 26 12.75 -3.06 1.37
C PHE A 26 12.24 -3.00 -0.07
N PHE A 27 12.31 -1.83 -0.71
CA PHE A 27 11.87 -1.69 -2.11
C PHE A 27 12.78 -2.43 -3.09
N ALA A 28 14.10 -2.42 -2.85
CA ALA A 28 15.04 -3.17 -3.66
C ALA A 28 14.81 -4.69 -3.56
N GLU A 29 14.59 -5.21 -2.36
CA GLU A 29 14.46 -6.64 -2.10
C GLU A 29 13.06 -7.20 -2.45
N GLU A 30 11.99 -6.51 -2.03
CA GLU A 30 10.62 -7.03 -2.13
C GLU A 30 9.91 -6.62 -3.42
N VAL A 31 10.30 -5.49 -4.00
CA VAL A 31 9.62 -4.88 -5.15
C VAL A 31 10.51 -4.84 -6.40
N ASN A 32 11.83 -5.01 -6.23
CA ASN A 32 12.85 -4.82 -7.25
C ASN A 32 12.81 -3.41 -7.86
N VAL A 33 12.74 -2.38 -7.00
CA VAL A 33 12.66 -0.97 -7.39
C VAL A 33 13.61 -0.12 -6.54
N ASP A 34 14.31 0.81 -7.17
CA ASP A 34 14.98 1.91 -6.46
C ASP A 34 13.98 3.01 -6.13
N ILE A 35 13.49 3.04 -4.89
CA ILE A 35 12.52 4.04 -4.42
C ILE A 35 13.16 5.41 -4.13
N ASP A 36 14.49 5.52 -4.14
CA ASP A 36 15.21 6.79 -4.05
C ASP A 36 15.39 7.46 -5.42
N ASP A 37 14.99 6.80 -6.52
CA ASP A 37 15.03 7.39 -7.86
C ASP A 37 14.26 8.74 -7.87
N PRO A 38 14.86 9.82 -8.43
CA PRO A 38 14.24 11.14 -8.49
C PRO A 38 12.84 11.16 -9.11
N ILE A 39 12.47 10.18 -9.95
CA ILE A 39 11.12 10.04 -10.49
C ILE A 39 10.06 9.92 -9.40
N TYR A 40 10.40 9.34 -8.24
CA TYR A 40 9.50 9.19 -7.10
C TYR A 40 9.57 10.38 -6.13
N ALA A 41 10.54 11.27 -6.26
CA ALA A 41 10.71 12.44 -5.39
C ALA A 41 10.02 13.72 -5.90
N ARG A 42 9.25 13.64 -7.00
CA ARG A 42 8.59 14.80 -7.66
C ARG A 42 7.73 15.65 -6.71
N ASN A 43 7.11 15.03 -5.71
CA ASN A 43 6.24 15.69 -4.73
C ASN A 43 6.94 15.94 -3.36
N GLY A 44 8.26 15.66 -3.29
CA GLY A 44 9.14 15.83 -2.13
C GLY A 44 9.78 14.51 -1.64
N GLY A 45 10.88 14.63 -0.89
CA GLY A 45 11.78 13.50 -0.59
C GLY A 45 11.42 12.60 0.60
N SER A 46 10.40 12.93 1.41
CA SER A 46 10.00 12.05 2.52
C SER A 46 9.49 10.70 1.99
N LYS A 47 9.70 9.60 2.73
CA LYS A 47 9.25 8.25 2.35
C LYS A 47 7.77 8.21 1.97
N GLY A 48 6.90 8.82 2.78
CA GLY A 48 5.47 8.83 2.48
C GLY A 48 5.13 9.60 1.19
N LYS A 49 5.89 10.64 0.83
CA LYS A 49 5.72 11.34 -0.45
C LYS A 49 6.23 10.51 -1.62
N ARG A 50 7.38 9.85 -1.46
CA ARG A 50 7.94 8.93 -2.46
C ARG A 50 7.03 7.74 -2.72
N LEU A 51 6.48 7.14 -1.67
CA LEU A 51 5.51 6.04 -1.78
C LEU A 51 4.24 6.45 -2.54
N ARG A 52 3.69 7.63 -2.25
CA ARG A 52 2.52 8.16 -2.99
C ARG A 52 2.84 8.41 -4.45
N CYS A 53 4.02 8.97 -4.76
CA CYS A 53 4.46 9.18 -6.14
C CYS A 53 4.70 7.86 -6.87
N PHE A 54 5.29 6.88 -6.19
CA PHE A 54 5.46 5.52 -6.70
C PHE A 54 4.13 4.90 -7.11
N PHE A 55 3.11 4.94 -6.24
CA PHE A 55 1.76 4.42 -6.56
C PHE A 55 1.08 5.11 -7.74
N GLN A 56 1.48 6.34 -8.07
CA GLN A 56 0.96 7.09 -9.23
C GLN A 56 1.75 6.81 -10.52
N THR A 57 2.95 6.24 -10.40
CA THR A 57 3.89 6.09 -11.52
C THR A 57 3.95 4.67 -12.07
N VAL A 58 3.80 3.67 -11.21
CA VAL A 58 3.94 2.25 -11.60
C VAL A 58 2.61 1.61 -12.00
N ASP A 59 2.69 0.44 -12.63
CA ASP A 59 1.53 -0.33 -13.05
C ASP A 59 0.75 -0.93 -11.86
N LYS A 60 -0.55 -1.17 -12.07
CA LYS A 60 -1.47 -1.69 -11.04
C LYS A 60 -0.96 -2.98 -10.37
N PRO A 61 -0.44 -4.00 -11.09
CA PRO A 61 0.17 -5.19 -10.48
C PRO A 61 1.30 -4.86 -9.49
N THR A 62 2.19 -3.93 -9.86
CA THR A 62 3.29 -3.51 -8.99
C THR A 62 2.77 -2.79 -7.75
N VAL A 63 1.78 -1.91 -7.87
CA VAL A 63 1.12 -1.29 -6.70
C VAL A 63 0.58 -2.36 -5.76
N VAL A 64 -0.17 -3.34 -6.29
CA VAL A 64 -0.77 -4.42 -5.48
C VAL A 64 0.30 -5.28 -4.79
N ARG A 65 1.39 -5.62 -5.49
CA ARG A 65 2.54 -6.35 -4.92
C ARG A 65 3.13 -5.57 -3.74
N THR A 66 3.40 -4.28 -3.90
CA THR A 66 3.94 -3.42 -2.84
C THR A 66 2.99 -3.32 -1.64
N LEU A 67 1.68 -3.16 -1.88
CA LEU A 67 0.69 -3.10 -0.80
C LEU A 67 0.65 -4.39 0.04
N ARG A 68 0.79 -5.55 -0.61
CA ARG A 68 0.86 -6.85 0.06
C ARG A 68 2.14 -7.01 0.87
N ALA A 69 3.29 -6.68 0.28
CA ALA A 69 4.58 -6.75 0.98
C ALA A 69 4.63 -5.83 2.21
N LEU A 70 4.11 -4.59 2.10
CA LEU A 70 4.02 -3.66 3.23
C LEU A 70 3.08 -4.19 4.33
N TRP A 71 2.00 -4.85 3.93
CA TRP A 71 1.07 -5.47 4.88
C TRP A 71 1.73 -6.64 5.64
N GLU A 72 2.44 -7.51 4.94
CA GLU A 72 3.18 -8.62 5.55
C GLU A 72 4.24 -8.11 6.53
N TYR A 73 5.00 -7.08 6.14
CA TYR A 73 5.96 -6.43 7.02
C TYR A 73 5.30 -5.85 8.29
N ARG A 74 4.18 -5.14 8.12
CA ARG A 74 3.40 -4.58 9.24
C ARG A 74 2.93 -5.68 10.20
N GLU A 75 2.39 -6.78 9.69
CA GLU A 75 1.91 -7.88 10.51
C GLU A 75 3.06 -8.59 11.24
N ALA A 76 4.21 -8.78 10.58
CA ALA A 76 5.40 -9.32 11.23
C ALA A 76 5.89 -8.42 12.38
N LEU A 77 5.86 -7.09 12.19
CA LEU A 77 6.21 -6.13 13.25
C LEU A 77 5.23 -6.22 14.43
N ARG A 78 3.92 -6.32 14.16
CA ARG A 78 2.89 -6.44 15.20
C ARG A 78 3.03 -7.74 15.99
N GLN A 79 3.27 -8.86 15.32
CA GLN A 79 3.49 -10.16 15.96
C GLN A 79 4.74 -10.14 16.85
N ARG A 80 5.84 -9.56 16.37
CA ARG A 80 7.09 -9.44 17.15
C ARG A 80 6.95 -8.57 18.40
N THR A 81 6.13 -7.53 18.33
CA THR A 81 5.95 -6.57 19.44
C THR A 81 4.78 -6.90 20.36
N GLY A 82 3.95 -7.88 20.02
CA GLY A 82 2.72 -8.23 20.75
C GLY A 82 1.67 -7.12 20.73
N GLN A 83 1.77 -6.15 19.82
CA GLN A 83 0.88 -4.99 19.79
C GLN A 83 -0.46 -5.33 19.11
N PRO A 84 -1.60 -4.96 19.71
CA PRO A 84 -2.90 -5.08 19.06
C PRO A 84 -2.98 -4.17 17.83
N ASP A 85 -3.86 -4.50 16.89
CA ASP A 85 -4.11 -3.61 15.76
C ASP A 85 -4.89 -2.38 16.26
N LYS A 86 -4.37 -1.19 15.96
CA LYS A 86 -5.02 0.08 16.32
C LYS A 86 -6.14 0.45 15.36
N ILE A 87 -6.17 -0.17 14.18
CA ILE A 87 -7.10 0.13 13.11
C ILE A 87 -8.11 -1.01 13.00
N GLN A 88 -9.38 -0.69 13.25
CA GLN A 88 -10.46 -1.64 13.07
C GLN A 88 -10.49 -2.14 11.62
N ASN A 89 -10.51 -3.46 11.47
CA ASN A 89 -10.57 -4.15 10.17
C ASN A 89 -9.49 -3.67 9.17
N ALA A 90 -8.26 -3.41 9.64
CA ALA A 90 -7.18 -2.89 8.81
C ALA A 90 -6.95 -3.73 7.54
N HIS A 91 -6.92 -5.06 7.67
CA HIS A 91 -6.74 -5.97 6.54
C HIS A 91 -7.90 -5.86 5.54
N GLY A 92 -9.14 -5.89 6.00
CA GLY A 92 -10.31 -5.77 5.12
C GLY A 92 -10.31 -4.45 4.35
N ARG A 93 -10.01 -3.33 5.02
CA ARG A 93 -9.88 -2.01 4.39
C ARG A 93 -8.75 -1.98 3.36
N LEU A 94 -7.63 -2.67 3.58
CA LEU A 94 -6.58 -2.82 2.58
C LEU A 94 -7.06 -3.63 1.38
N LEU A 95 -7.76 -4.75 1.60
CA LEU A 95 -8.28 -5.60 0.54
C LEU A 95 -9.28 -4.84 -0.34
N GLU A 96 -10.13 -3.98 0.23
CA GLU A 96 -11.01 -3.09 -0.53
C GLU A 96 -10.23 -2.12 -1.44
N VAL A 97 -9.08 -1.61 -1.00
CA VAL A 97 -8.20 -0.78 -1.84
C VAL A 97 -7.59 -1.62 -2.96
N ILE A 98 -7.06 -2.80 -2.65
CA ILE A 98 -6.46 -3.70 -3.63
C ILE A 98 -7.48 -4.10 -4.70
N ASN A 99 -8.70 -4.48 -4.31
CA ASN A 99 -9.76 -4.89 -5.23
C ASN A 99 -10.13 -3.76 -6.20
N ARG A 100 -10.27 -2.52 -5.70
CA ARG A 100 -10.51 -1.34 -6.55
C ARG A 100 -9.37 -1.10 -7.54
N ILE A 101 -8.11 -1.28 -7.12
CA ILE A 101 -6.95 -1.13 -8.01
C ILE A 101 -6.98 -2.18 -9.12
N GLN A 102 -7.28 -3.43 -8.76
CA GLN A 102 -7.37 -4.56 -9.70
C GLN A 102 -8.59 -4.48 -10.64
N GLY A 103 -9.50 -3.52 -10.44
CA GLY A 103 -10.74 -3.43 -11.21
C GLY A 103 -11.78 -4.49 -10.81
N ARG A 104 -11.61 -5.14 -9.65
CA ARG A 104 -12.64 -5.97 -9.02
C ARG A 104 -13.56 -5.06 -8.21
N SER A 105 -14.44 -4.37 -8.91
CA SER A 105 -15.54 -3.61 -8.30
C SER A 105 -16.83 -4.27 -8.79
N ASP A 106 -17.60 -4.91 -7.91
CA ASP A 106 -19.05 -5.19 -7.96
C ASP A 106 -19.76 -5.59 -9.28
N ASP A 107 -19.06 -5.99 -10.35
CA ASP A 107 -19.70 -6.40 -11.62
C ASP A 107 -20.48 -7.73 -11.50
N ALA A 108 -20.27 -8.47 -10.42
CA ALA A 108 -21.11 -9.62 -10.07
C ALA A 108 -22.54 -9.21 -9.66
N ALA A 109 -22.75 -7.97 -9.18
CA ALA A 109 -24.08 -7.45 -8.83
C ALA A 109 -24.77 -6.77 -10.02
N ALA A 110 -24.02 -6.21 -10.97
CA ALA A 110 -24.58 -5.59 -12.18
C ALA A 110 -25.04 -6.61 -13.23
N THR A 111 -24.34 -7.76 -13.34
CA THR A 111 -24.67 -8.79 -14.35
C THR A 111 -25.97 -9.55 -14.05
N ILE A 112 -26.40 -9.64 -12.79
CA ILE A 112 -27.64 -10.35 -12.44
C ILE A 112 -28.90 -9.56 -12.83
N ARG A 113 -28.79 -8.23 -13.00
CA ARG A 113 -29.96 -7.36 -13.23
C ARG A 113 -30.38 -7.23 -14.69
N THR A 114 -29.57 -7.72 -15.63
CA THR A 114 -29.85 -7.70 -17.07
C THR A 114 -30.18 -9.08 -17.65
N ALA A 115 -30.20 -10.14 -16.82
CA ALA A 115 -30.50 -11.51 -17.25
C ALA A 115 -31.97 -11.92 -17.03
N PHE A 116 -32.85 -10.97 -16.71
CA PHE A 116 -34.27 -11.22 -16.39
C PHE A 116 -35.23 -10.19 -17.02
N ASP A 117 -34.86 -9.64 -18.19
CA ASP A 117 -35.76 -8.89 -19.07
C ASP A 117 -35.87 -9.57 -20.44
#